data_AF-A0A7X7HQH1-F1
#
_entry.id   AF-A0A7X7HQH1-F1
#
_cell.length_a   1.000
_cell.length_b   1.000
_cell.length_c   1.000
_cell.angle_alpha   90.00
_cell.angle_beta   90.00
_cell.angle_gamma   90.00
#
_symmetry.space_group_name_H-M   'P 1'
#
loop_
_entity.id
_entity.type
_entity.pdbx_description
1 polymer ?
#
loop_
_entity_poly.entity_id
_entity_poly.type
_entity_poly.pdbx_seq_one_letter_code
_entity_poly.pdbx_strand_id
1 'polypeptide(L)' 'MVRYNKKIWGGVSYRISDAITGFAGIELYNGLKVGYGYDFPISEIRKGTSGSHEFVVSYSFDLGLGKSVTRYRSIRFL' A
#
# COMPACT_ATOMS: atom_id res chain seq x y z
N MET A 1 12.62 1.06 -5.09
CA MET A 1 11.58 2.02 -4.65
C MET A 1 12.24 3.27 -4.10
N VAL A 2 11.72 4.43 -4.43
CA VAL A 2 12.18 5.74 -3.94
C VAL A 2 11.05 6.34 -3.11
N ARG A 3 11.40 6.93 -1.96
CA ARG A 3 10.46 7.62 -1.08
C ARG A 3 10.98 9.01 -0.78
N TYR A 4 10.21 10.04 -1.12
CA TYR A 4 10.54 11.44 -0.87
C TYR A 4 9.60 12.04 0.18
N ASN A 5 10.19 12.68 1.18
CA ASN A 5 9.50 13.45 2.22
C ASN A 5 8.39 12.67 2.97
N LYS A 6 8.52 11.34 3.06
CA LYS A 6 7.53 10.37 3.58
C LYS A 6 6.15 10.36 2.89
N LYS A 7 5.81 11.41 2.15
CA LYS A 7 4.56 11.59 1.43
C LYS A 7 4.58 10.93 0.07
N ILE A 8 5.67 11.04 -0.68
CA ILE A 8 5.69 10.56 -2.07
C ILE A 8 6.51 9.28 -2.11
N TRP A 9 5.99 8.27 -2.79
CA TRP A 9 6.68 7.01 -3.02
C TRP A 9 6.48 6.57 -4.46
N GLY A 10 7.44 5.82 -4.99
CA GLY A 10 7.32 5.27 -6.32
C GLY A 10 8.41 4.26 -6.60
N GLY A 11 8.25 3.54 -7.69
CA GLY A 11 9.17 2.50 -8.08
C GLY A 11 8.87 2.03 -9.48
N VAL A 12 9.88 1.42 -10.06
CA VAL A 12 9.73 0.61 -11.25
C VAL A 12 10.16 -0.80 -10.89
N SER A 13 9.46 -1.78 -11.41
CA SER A 13 9.75 -3.20 -11.32
C SER A 13 9.88 -3.74 -12.73
N TYR A 14 10.85 -4.62 -12.94
CA TYR A 14 11.07 -5.23 -14.24
C TYR A 14 11.04 -6.74 -14.08
N ARG A 15 10.12 -7.39 -14.79
CA ARG A 15 10.06 -8.84 -14.90
C ARG A 15 10.64 -9.23 -16.25
N ILE A 16 11.88 -9.75 -16.23
CA ILE A 16 12.55 -10.32 -17.41
C ILE A 16 11.58 -11.32 -18.05
N SER A 17 11.27 -11.11 -19.34
CA SER A 17 10.39 -11.94 -20.18
C SER A 17 8.87 -11.68 -20.11
N ASP A 18 8.38 -10.70 -19.34
CA ASP A 18 6.95 -10.55 -19.08
C ASP A 18 6.46 -9.09 -19.20
N ALA A 19 6.88 -8.22 -18.27
CA ALA A 19 6.40 -6.84 -18.20
C ALA A 19 7.34 -5.90 -17.41
N ILE A 20 7.26 -4.61 -17.72
CA ILE A 20 7.81 -3.51 -16.92
C ILE A 20 6.65 -2.85 -16.17
N THR A 21 6.70 -2.86 -14.85
CA THR A 21 5.72 -2.18 -13.99
C THR A 21 6.31 -0.86 -13.51
N GLY A 22 5.60 0.24 -13.67
CA GLY A 22 5.92 1.51 -13.01
C GLY A 22 4.80 1.88 -12.05
N PHE A 23 5.12 2.31 -10.84
CA PHE A 23 4.13 2.78 -9.88
C PHE A 23 4.61 4.01 -9.13
N ALA A 24 3.68 4.89 -8.79
CA ALA A 24 3.92 6.07 -7.97
C ALA A 24 2.70 6.35 -7.11
N GLY A 25 2.91 6.96 -5.95
CA GLY A 25 1.84 7.27 -5.02
C GLY A 25 2.22 8.34 -4.03
N ILE A 26 1.18 8.89 -3.41
CA ILE A 26 1.24 9.91 -2.40
C ILE A 26 0.51 9.46 -1.13
N GLU A 27 1.01 9.90 0.00
CA GLU A 27 0.50 9.70 1.34
C GLU A 27 0.14 11.09 1.87
N LEU A 28 -1.16 11.31 2.07
CA LEU A 28 -1.73 12.51 2.66
C LEU A 28 -1.64 12.44 4.18
N TYR A 29 -1.73 13.62 4.81
CA TYR A 29 -1.59 13.79 6.25
C TYR A 29 -2.64 13.04 7.10
N ASN A 30 -3.80 12.69 6.53
CA ASN A 30 -4.90 12.04 7.25
C ASN A 30 -4.81 10.51 7.22
N GLY A 31 -3.62 9.93 6.94
CA GLY A 31 -3.44 8.48 6.78
C GLY A 31 -4.01 7.92 5.48
N LEU A 32 -4.51 8.77 4.58
CA LEU A 32 -4.95 8.40 3.24
C LEU A 32 -3.73 8.29 2.31
N LYS A 33 -3.63 7.19 1.58
CA LYS A 33 -2.61 6.94 0.56
C LYS A 33 -3.31 6.68 -0.75
N VAL A 34 -2.82 7.31 -1.82
CA VAL A 34 -3.31 7.12 -3.17
C VAL A 34 -2.12 6.79 -4.04
N GLY A 35 -2.21 5.70 -4.78
CA GLY A 35 -1.19 5.21 -5.68
C GLY A 35 -1.77 4.90 -7.04
N TYR A 36 -0.91 4.95 -8.04
CA TYR A 36 -1.21 4.58 -9.40
C TYR A 36 -0.04 3.78 -9.98
N GLY A 37 -0.37 2.66 -10.58
CA GLY A 37 0.55 1.74 -11.24
C GLY A 37 0.16 1.55 -12.69
N TYR A 38 1.17 1.40 -13.54
CA TYR A 38 1.03 0.99 -14.92
C TYR A 38 1.93 -0.21 -15.19
N ASP A 39 1.34 -1.28 -15.72
CA ASP A 39 2.06 -2.45 -16.23
C ASP A 39 2.18 -2.39 -17.76
N PHE A 40 3.41 -2.20 -18.26
CA PHE A 40 3.78 -2.29 -19.67
C PHE A 40 4.26 -3.71 -20.01
N PRO A 41 3.42 -4.58 -20.59
CA PRO A 41 3.86 -5.89 -21.05
C PRO A 41 4.84 -5.73 -22.23
N ILE A 42 6.04 -6.32 -22.10
CA ILE A 42 7.10 -6.27 -23.12
C ILE A 42 7.14 -7.53 -24.00
N SER A 43 6.51 -8.62 -23.55
CA SER A 43 6.52 -9.94 -24.20
C SER A 43 5.43 -10.11 -25.28
N GLU A 44 5.45 -11.22 -26.01
CA GLU A 44 4.51 -11.61 -27.09
C GLU A 44 3.02 -11.58 -26.71
N ILE A 45 2.70 -11.46 -25.42
CA ILE A 45 1.35 -11.26 -24.87
C ILE A 45 0.77 -9.87 -25.21
N ARG A 46 1.58 -8.95 -25.76
CA ARG A 46 1.11 -7.65 -26.31
C ARG A 46 0.00 -7.79 -27.37
N LYS A 47 -0.18 -8.97 -27.98
CA LYS A 47 -1.30 -9.26 -28.90
C LYS A 47 -2.66 -9.44 -28.20
N GLY A 48 -2.70 -9.65 -26.88
CA GLY A 48 -3.93 -9.90 -26.12
C GLY A 48 -4.29 -8.86 -25.06
N THR A 49 -3.33 -8.07 -24.56
CA THR A 49 -3.55 -7.19 -23.39
C THR A 49 -2.89 -5.82 -23.60
N SER A 50 -3.67 -4.73 -23.52
CA SER A 50 -3.21 -3.34 -23.74
C SER A 50 -2.38 -2.74 -22.59
N GLY A 51 -1.91 -3.55 -21.65
CA GLY A 51 -1.38 -3.07 -20.37
C GLY A 51 -2.50 -2.79 -19.36
N SER A 52 -2.14 -2.76 -18.08
CA SER A 52 -3.07 -2.60 -16.97
C SER A 52 -2.79 -1.29 -16.24
N HIS A 53 -3.85 -0.52 -16.00
CA HIS A 53 -3.83 0.70 -15.20
C HIS A 53 -4.38 0.36 -13.81
N GLU A 54 -3.50 0.24 -12.83
CA GLU A 54 -3.88 -0.10 -11.46
C GLU A 54 -3.99 1.16 -10.60
N PHE A 55 -5.14 1.37 -9.99
CA PHE A 55 -5.34 2.44 -9.00
C PHE A 55 -5.39 1.82 -7.61
N VAL A 56 -4.62 2.37 -6.69
CA VAL A 56 -4.55 1.89 -5.31
C VAL A 56 -4.97 3.02 -4.38
N VAL A 57 -5.94 2.77 -3.52
CA VAL A 57 -6.33 3.70 -2.45
C VAL A 57 -6.25 2.94 -1.14
N SER A 58 -5.58 3.51 -0.14
CA SER A 58 -5.43 2.94 1.19
C SER A 58 -5.73 3.99 2.23
N TYR A 59 -6.51 3.67 3.25
CA TYR A 59 -6.83 4.58 4.35
C TYR A 59 -6.44 3.95 5.68
N SER A 60 -5.61 4.65 6.45
CA SER A 60 -5.16 4.20 7.77
C SER A 60 -5.72 5.14 8.84
N PHE A 61 -6.47 4.59 9.79
CA PHE A 61 -7.02 5.32 10.93
C PHE A 61 -6.55 4.63 12.22
N ASP A 62 -6.20 5.45 13.22
CA ASP A 62 -5.84 4.94 14.55
C ASP A 62 -7.16 4.59 15.28
N LEU A 63 -7.48 3.31 15.33
CA LEU A 63 -8.54 2.79 16.19
C LEU A 63 -8.04 2.89 17.62
N GLY A 64 -8.29 4.04 18.24
CA GLY A 64 -8.20 4.26 19.68
C GLY A 64 -9.22 3.42 20.43
N LEU A 65 -9.19 2.10 20.24
CA LEU A 65 -9.82 1.12 21.11
C LEU A 65 -9.10 1.26 22.45
N GLY A 66 -9.61 2.17 23.28
CA GLY A 66 -9.14 2.40 24.63
C GLY A 66 -8.99 1.05 25.29
N LYS A 67 -7.74 0.67 25.59
CA LYS A 67 -7.44 -0.56 26.30
C LYS A 67 -8.29 -0.56 27.56
N SER A 68 -9.32 -1.39 27.59
CA SER A 68 -10.09 -1.65 28.80
C SER A 68 -9.06 -2.09 29.84
N VAL A 69 -8.81 -1.23 30.83
CA VAL A 69 -7.96 -1.55 31.97
C VAL A 69 -8.71 -2.67 32.69
N THR A 70 -8.41 -3.91 32.34
CA THR A 70 -8.87 -5.08 33.10
C THR A 70 -8.22 -4.99 34.46
N ARG A 71 -8.88 -4.29 35.38
CA ARG A 71 -8.48 -4.09 36.76
C ARG A 71 -8.62 -5.44 37.45
N TYR A 72 -7.55 -6.21 37.47
CA TYR A 72 -7.49 -7.48 38.18
C TYR A 72 -7.58 -7.18 39.69
N ARG A 73 -8.80 -7.22 40.26
CA ARG A 73 -8.98 -7.26 41.71
C ARG A 73 -8.67 -8.69 42.16
N SER A 74 -7.51 -8.89 42.77
CA SER A 74 -7.21 -10.12 43.50
C SER A 74 -8.21 -10.27 44.65
N ILE A 75 -9.02 -11.32 44.60
CA ILE A 75 -9.91 -11.70 45.70
C ILE A 75 -9.09 -12.63 46.60
N ARG A 76 -8.58 -12.09 47.71
CA ARG A 76 -8.03 -12.89 48.81
C ARG A 76 -9.19 -13.29 49.71
N PHE A 77 -9.55 -14.57 49.71
CA PHE A 77 -10.34 -15.15 50.78
C PHE A 77 -9.38 -15.59 51.89
N LEU A 78 -9.67 -15.15 53.11
CA LEU A 78 -8.99 -15.53 54.36
C LEU A 78 -9.70 -16.74 54.97
#